data_AF-A0A7C1KCU2-F1
#
_entry.id   AF-A0A7C1KCU2-F1
#
_cell.length_a   1.000
_cell.length_b   1.000
_cell.length_c   1.000
_cell.angle_alpha   90.00
_cell.angle_beta   90.00
_cell.angle_gamma   90.00
#
_symmetry.space_group_name_H-M   'P 1'
#
loop_
_entity.id
_entity.type
_entity.pdbx_description
1 polymer ?
#
loop_
_entity_poly.entity_id
_entity_poly.type
_entity_poly.pdbx_seq_one_letter_code
_entity_poly.pdbx_strand_id
1 'polypeptide(L)'
;VVGRERIRPYVQRALDRLAPQVDVVLFLCTGEFPPLRADRLLIEPSRLLHHIVTGVAGGRPLGVLVPLPEQAEEARQRWQDAGRVAAVAAASPYGDADFSRAARTLREAGAELIVMDCMGYTPKHKRQVAAAAARPVILAGTVVAAVVRELLS
;
A
#
# COMPACT_ATOMS: atom_id res chain seq x y z
N VAL A 1 17.96 0.48 -3.69
CA VAL A 1 17.02 -0.19 -2.77
C VAL A 1 17.83 -0.91 -1.70
N VAL A 2 17.62 -0.61 -0.41
CA VAL A 2 18.25 -1.39 0.69
C VAL A 2 17.47 -2.70 0.83
N GLY A 3 18.16 -3.83 0.89
CA GLY A 3 17.51 -5.14 1.05
C GLY A 3 16.72 -5.23 2.35
N ARG A 4 15.45 -5.64 2.27
CA ARG A 4 14.52 -5.71 3.41
C ARG A 4 15.02 -6.62 4.53
N GLU A 5 15.71 -7.70 4.17
CA GLU A 5 16.38 -8.60 5.13
C GLU A 5 17.40 -7.89 6.01
N ARG A 6 18.13 -6.91 5.43
CA ARG A 6 19.12 -6.12 6.19
C ARG A 6 18.45 -5.14 7.15
N ILE A 7 17.24 -4.67 6.83
CA ILE A 7 16.48 -3.73 7.67
C ILE A 7 15.72 -4.45 8.78
N ARG A 8 15.28 -5.69 8.56
CA ARG A 8 14.45 -6.45 9.51
C ARG A 8 14.99 -6.46 10.96
N PRO A 9 16.29 -6.72 11.24
CA PRO A 9 16.79 -6.72 12.61
C PRO A 9 16.66 -5.35 13.30
N TYR A 10 16.74 -4.26 12.54
CA TYR A 10 16.59 -2.90 13.07
C TYR A 10 15.12 -2.59 13.36
N VAL A 11 14.21 -3.02 12.49
CA VAL A 11 12.76 -2.89 12.72
C VAL A 11 12.33 -3.71 13.94
N GLN A 12 12.82 -4.94 14.07
CA GLN A 12 12.54 -5.77 15.24
C GLN A 12 13.03 -5.11 16.53
N ARG A 13 14.27 -4.58 16.56
CA ARG A 13 14.77 -3.85 17.73
C ARG A 13 13.93 -2.61 18.08
N ALA A 14 13.46 -1.86 17.07
CA ALA A 14 12.59 -0.72 17.29
C ALA A 14 11.24 -1.15 17.88
N LEU A 15 10.69 -2.27 17.40
CA LEU A 15 9.46 -2.87 17.88
C LEU A 15 9.60 -3.39 19.32
N ASP A 16 10.67 -4.15 19.62
CA ASP A 16 10.95 -4.68 20.97
C ASP A 16 11.08 -3.55 22.00
N ARG A 17 11.65 -2.40 21.61
CA ARG A 17 11.76 -1.22 22.47
C ARG A 17 10.42 -0.52 22.68
N LEU A 18 9.59 -0.42 21.65
CA LEU A 18 8.36 0.36 21.67
C LEU A 18 7.18 -0.42 22.27
N ALA A 19 7.07 -1.71 21.95
CA ALA A 19 5.92 -2.55 22.29
C ALA A 19 5.60 -2.59 23.80
N PRO A 20 6.55 -2.60 24.74
CA PRO A 20 6.21 -2.55 26.17
C PRO A 20 5.51 -1.26 26.63
N GLN A 21 5.61 -0.19 25.84
CA GLN A 21 5.18 1.17 26.22
C GLN A 21 3.84 1.57 25.60
N VAL A 22 3.26 0.74 24.72
CA VAL A 22 2.05 1.07 23.95
C VAL A 22 1.13 -0.15 23.82
N ASP A 23 -0.15 0.08 23.61
CA ASP A 23 -1.12 -1.01 23.40
C ASP A 23 -1.20 -1.46 21.94
N VAL A 24 -0.93 -0.55 21.00
CA VAL A 24 -0.99 -0.78 19.56
C VAL A 24 0.25 -0.20 18.89
N VAL A 25 0.86 -0.98 17.99
CA VAL A 25 1.98 -0.53 17.15
C VAL A 25 1.53 -0.52 15.69
N LEU A 26 1.80 0.58 14.98
CA LEU A 26 1.59 0.70 13.54
C LEU A 26 2.93 0.74 12.82
N PHE A 27 3.18 -0.23 11.95
CA PHE A 27 4.38 -0.24 11.11
C PHE A 27 4.14 0.57 9.83
N LEU A 28 4.67 1.79 9.73
CA LEU A 28 4.36 2.72 8.61
C LEU A 28 5.04 2.37 7.28
N CYS A 29 4.84 1.15 6.77
CA CYS A 29 5.31 0.69 5.47
C CYS A 29 4.31 -0.25 4.81
N THR A 30 4.16 -0.19 3.48
CA THR A 30 3.43 -1.19 2.69
C THR A 30 4.35 -2.26 2.09
N GLY A 31 5.66 -2.20 2.34
CA GLY A 31 6.59 -3.24 1.93
C GLY A 31 6.36 -4.53 2.72
N GLU A 32 6.55 -5.67 2.07
CA GLU A 32 6.53 -6.98 2.74
C GLU A 32 7.88 -7.23 3.41
N PHE A 33 7.86 -7.43 4.72
CA PHE A 33 9.03 -7.79 5.50
C PHE A 33 8.90 -9.25 5.93
N PRO A 34 10.03 -9.97 6.14
CA PRO A 34 9.94 -11.26 6.81
C PRO A 34 9.29 -11.07 8.19
N PRO A 35 8.55 -12.07 8.70
CA PRO A 35 7.68 -11.91 9.86
C PRO A 35 8.35 -11.17 11.03
N LEU A 36 7.66 -10.15 11.52
CA LEU A 36 8.01 -9.41 12.73
C LEU A 36 7.31 -10.08 13.92
N ARG A 37 8.01 -10.17 15.06
CA ARG A 37 7.42 -10.66 16.31
C ARG A 37 6.96 -9.47 17.13
N ALA A 38 5.74 -9.51 17.64
CA ALA A 38 5.20 -8.47 18.50
C ALA A 38 4.41 -9.11 19.64
N ASP A 39 4.67 -8.69 20.87
CA ASP A 39 3.88 -9.09 22.04
C ASP A 39 2.64 -8.19 22.25
N ARG A 40 2.45 -7.22 21.35
CA ARG A 40 1.31 -6.30 21.30
C ARG A 40 0.64 -6.34 19.93
N LEU A 41 -0.53 -5.73 19.82
CA LEU A 41 -1.24 -5.63 18.55
C LEU A 41 -0.39 -4.84 17.53
N LEU A 42 0.11 -5.53 16.51
CA LEU A 42 0.89 -4.94 15.42
C LEU A 42 0.02 -4.82 14.16
N ILE A 43 -0.16 -3.59 13.71
CA ILE A 43 -0.83 -3.28 12.45
C ILE A 43 0.24 -3.17 11.36
N GLU A 44 0.17 -4.09 10.40
CA GLU A 44 1.00 -4.09 9.20
C GLU A 44 0.16 -3.60 8.01
N PRO A 45 0.38 -2.37 7.51
CA PRO A 45 -0.36 -1.81 6.37
C PRO A 45 -0.36 -2.69 5.14
N SER A 46 0.74 -3.38 4.84
CA SER A 46 0.82 -4.31 3.71
C SER A 46 -0.27 -5.38 3.79
N ARG A 47 -0.36 -6.08 4.93
CA ARG A 47 -1.34 -7.15 5.18
C ARG A 47 -2.76 -6.60 5.25
N LEU A 48 -2.96 -5.51 6.00
CA LEU A 48 -4.27 -4.91 6.16
C LEU A 48 -4.84 -4.43 4.82
N LEU A 49 -4.03 -3.71 4.05
CA LEU A 49 -4.40 -3.20 2.74
C LEU A 49 -4.71 -4.35 1.77
N HIS A 50 -3.90 -5.41 1.77
CA HIS A 50 -4.15 -6.58 0.93
C HIS A 50 -5.55 -7.15 1.18
N HIS A 51 -5.90 -7.50 2.42
CA HIS A 51 -7.20 -8.11 2.74
C HIS A 51 -8.38 -7.18 2.42
N ILE A 52 -8.27 -5.89 2.73
CA ILE A 52 -9.32 -4.91 2.43
C ILE A 52 -9.51 -4.75 0.93
N VAL A 53 -8.42 -4.61 0.17
CA VAL A 53 -8.49 -4.45 -1.29
C VAL A 53 -9.02 -5.73 -1.93
N THR A 54 -8.59 -6.92 -1.51
CA THR A 54 -9.12 -8.21 -1.99
C THR A 54 -10.63 -8.31 -1.78
N GLY A 55 -11.12 -7.96 -0.59
CA GLY A 55 -12.54 -7.96 -0.28
C GLY A 55 -13.35 -6.95 -1.11
N VAL A 56 -12.79 -5.76 -1.37
CA VAL A 56 -13.45 -4.71 -2.15
C VAL A 56 -13.37 -4.96 -3.66
N ALA A 57 -12.26 -5.51 -4.16
CA ALA A 57 -12.05 -5.75 -5.58
C ALA A 57 -13.03 -6.78 -6.13
N GLY A 58 -13.38 -7.81 -5.34
CA GLY A 58 -14.36 -8.82 -5.75
C GLY A 58 -14.00 -9.47 -7.09
N GLY A 59 -12.70 -9.68 -7.35
CA GLY A 59 -12.18 -10.23 -8.61
C GLY A 59 -12.09 -9.27 -9.80
N ARG A 60 -12.50 -8.00 -9.66
CA ARG A 60 -12.41 -7.00 -10.72
C ARG A 60 -10.96 -6.69 -11.11
N PRO A 61 -10.70 -6.22 -12.35
CA PRO A 61 -9.36 -5.81 -12.77
C PRO A 61 -8.76 -4.71 -11.89
N LEU A 62 -7.65 -5.02 -11.21
CA LEU A 62 -6.96 -4.13 -10.29
C LEU A 62 -5.79 -3.43 -10.99
N GLY A 63 -5.77 -2.10 -10.93
CA GLY A 63 -4.61 -1.28 -11.25
C GLY A 63 -3.80 -1.01 -9.98
N VAL A 64 -2.48 -1.18 -10.04
CA VAL A 64 -1.61 -0.97 -8.89
C VAL A 64 -0.68 0.21 -9.17
N LEU A 65 -0.66 1.20 -8.29
CA LEU A 65 0.27 2.32 -8.36
C LEU A 65 1.33 2.18 -7.28
N VAL A 66 2.60 2.08 -7.68
CA VAL A 66 3.76 1.97 -6.79
C VAL A 66 4.69 3.19 -6.93
N PRO A 67 5.54 3.48 -5.93
CA PRO A 67 6.38 4.68 -6.01
C PRO A 67 7.52 4.56 -7.01
N LEU A 68 8.09 3.36 -7.21
CA LEU A 68 9.24 3.13 -8.08
C LEU A 68 8.97 2.04 -9.12
N PRO A 69 9.46 2.17 -10.37
CA PRO A 69 9.31 1.16 -11.41
C PRO A 69 9.85 -0.23 -11.03
N GLU A 70 10.93 -0.29 -10.27
CA GLU A 70 11.58 -1.53 -9.84
C GLU A 70 10.69 -2.36 -8.90
N GLN A 71 9.63 -1.76 -8.34
CA GLN A 71 8.66 -2.45 -7.48
C GLN A 71 7.50 -3.07 -8.26
N ALA A 72 7.45 -2.88 -9.59
CA ALA A 72 6.30 -3.29 -10.39
C ALA A 72 6.08 -4.81 -10.36
N GLU A 73 7.15 -5.60 -10.50
CA GLU A 73 7.05 -7.07 -10.53
C GLU A 73 6.64 -7.62 -9.17
N GLU A 74 7.28 -7.18 -8.10
CA GLU A 74 6.93 -7.57 -6.74
C GLU A 74 5.48 -7.20 -6.40
N ALA A 75 5.03 -6.01 -6.80
CA ALA A 75 3.65 -5.62 -6.60
C ALA A 75 2.68 -6.48 -7.41
N ARG A 76 3.02 -6.85 -8.65
CA ARG A 76 2.21 -7.77 -9.45
C ARG A 76 2.03 -9.11 -8.75
N GLN A 77 3.12 -9.65 -8.20
CA GLN A 77 3.12 -10.92 -7.44
C GLN A 77 2.41 -10.84 -6.09
N ARG A 78 2.37 -9.69 -5.45
CA ARG A 78 1.60 -9.54 -4.20
C ARG A 78 0.10 -9.39 -4.44
N TRP A 79 -0.28 -8.77 -5.56
CA TRP A 79 -1.67 -8.41 -5.84
C TRP A 79 -2.43 -9.46 -6.68
N GLN A 80 -1.76 -10.50 -7.17
CA GLN A 80 -2.38 -11.59 -7.95
C GLN A 80 -3.52 -12.30 -7.21
N ASP A 81 -3.42 -12.47 -5.89
CA ASP A 81 -4.47 -13.12 -5.09
C ASP A 81 -5.66 -12.18 -4.78
N ALA A 82 -5.49 -10.87 -4.98
CA ALA A 82 -6.56 -9.89 -4.79
C ALA A 82 -7.51 -9.79 -6.00
N GLY A 83 -7.14 -10.41 -7.12
CA GLY A 83 -7.89 -10.40 -8.38
C GLY A 83 -6.98 -10.24 -9.59
N ARG A 84 -7.57 -9.97 -10.76
CA ARG A 84 -6.81 -9.80 -12.00
C ARG A 84 -6.01 -8.50 -11.98
N VAL A 85 -4.69 -8.56 -11.81
CA VAL A 85 -3.83 -7.37 -11.96
C VAL A 85 -3.82 -6.93 -13.43
N ALA A 86 -4.53 -5.84 -13.72
CA ALA A 86 -4.61 -5.26 -15.07
C ALA A 86 -3.26 -4.67 -15.49
N ALA A 87 -2.70 -3.80 -14.65
CA ALA A 87 -1.38 -3.22 -14.83
C ALA A 87 -0.81 -2.72 -13.50
N VAL A 88 0.51 -2.55 -13.50
CA VAL A 88 1.23 -1.84 -12.45
C VAL A 88 1.88 -0.61 -13.10
N ALA A 89 1.70 0.55 -12.50
CA ALA A 89 2.31 1.81 -12.93
C ALA A 89 3.11 2.42 -11.79
N ALA A 90 4.08 3.28 -12.12
CA ALA A 90 4.92 3.93 -11.14
C ALA A 90 4.72 5.46 -11.12
N ALA A 91 4.59 6.04 -9.92
CA ALA A 91 4.65 7.48 -9.68
C ALA A 91 5.11 7.73 -8.24
N SER A 92 6.27 8.37 -8.06
CA SER A 92 6.83 8.63 -6.73
C SER A 92 6.09 9.76 -6.01
N PRO A 93 5.68 9.59 -4.74
CA PRO A 93 5.11 10.67 -3.92
C PRO A 93 6.15 11.68 -3.40
N TYR A 94 7.44 11.42 -3.60
CA TYR A 94 8.54 12.22 -3.03
C TYR A 94 9.21 13.13 -4.06
N GLY A 95 8.55 13.39 -5.19
CA GLY A 95 9.03 14.28 -6.24
C GLY A 95 7.90 14.69 -7.18
N ASP A 96 8.25 15.22 -8.35
CA ASP A 96 7.30 15.82 -9.30
C ASP A 96 6.66 14.80 -10.27
N ALA A 97 6.33 13.61 -9.77
CA ALA A 97 5.77 12.56 -10.61
C ALA A 97 4.40 12.94 -11.20
N ASP A 98 4.17 12.58 -12.47
CA ASP A 98 2.86 12.76 -13.12
C ASP A 98 1.90 11.61 -12.75
N PHE A 99 1.20 11.79 -11.64
CA PHE A 99 0.13 10.90 -11.18
C PHE A 99 -1.00 10.71 -12.19
N SER A 100 -1.28 11.73 -13.01
CA SER A 100 -2.37 11.68 -13.99
C SER A 100 -2.01 10.77 -15.16
N ARG A 101 -0.76 10.82 -15.62
CA ARG A 101 -0.25 9.90 -16.65
C ARG A 101 -0.29 8.45 -16.16
N ALA A 102 0.24 8.19 -14.97
CA ALA A 102 0.22 6.84 -14.40
C ALA A 102 -1.22 6.30 -14.26
N ALA A 103 -2.15 7.14 -13.81
CA ALA A 103 -3.57 6.80 -13.70
C ALA A 103 -4.22 6.48 -15.05
N ARG A 104 -3.93 7.25 -16.11
CA ARG A 104 -4.42 6.97 -17.47
C ARG A 104 -3.89 5.64 -17.99
N THR A 105 -2.60 5.36 -17.78
CA THR A 105 -2.00 4.07 -18.15
C THR A 105 -2.71 2.89 -17.46
N LEU A 106 -3.01 2.98 -16.17
CA LEU A 106 -3.76 1.94 -15.46
C LEU A 106 -5.17 1.76 -16.04
N ARG A 107 -5.87 2.86 -16.32
CA ARG A 107 -7.21 2.83 -16.93
C ARG A 107 -7.19 2.20 -18.33
N GLU A 108 -6.23 2.58 -19.17
CA GLU A 108 -6.08 2.07 -20.54
C GLU A 108 -5.76 0.57 -20.57
N ALA A 109 -5.07 0.07 -19.55
CA ALA A 109 -4.88 -1.37 -19.32
C ALA A 109 -6.12 -2.09 -18.79
N GLY A 110 -7.25 -1.39 -18.60
CA GLY A 110 -8.52 -1.95 -18.18
C GLY A 110 -8.72 -2.04 -16.66
N ALA A 111 -7.98 -1.27 -15.85
CA ALA A 111 -8.23 -1.22 -14.42
C ALA A 111 -9.62 -0.64 -14.09
N GLU A 112 -10.36 -1.35 -13.24
CA GLU A 112 -11.66 -0.92 -12.72
C GLU A 112 -11.59 -0.39 -11.29
N LEU A 113 -10.59 -0.81 -10.54
CA LEU A 113 -10.23 -0.33 -9.20
C LEU A 113 -8.74 -0.05 -9.17
N ILE A 114 -8.32 1.04 -8.52
CA ILE A 114 -6.90 1.36 -8.36
C ILE A 114 -6.50 1.32 -6.89
N VAL A 115 -5.42 0.61 -6.56
CA VAL A 115 -4.76 0.70 -5.26
C VAL A 115 -3.48 1.53 -5.37
N MET A 116 -3.38 2.55 -4.52
CA MET A 116 -2.17 3.35 -4.34
C MET A 116 -1.35 2.77 -3.20
N ASP A 117 -0.38 1.93 -3.56
CA ASP A 117 0.37 1.07 -2.65
C ASP A 117 1.65 1.74 -2.12
N CYS A 118 1.47 2.76 -1.31
CA CYS A 118 2.54 3.38 -0.55
C CYS A 118 1.97 4.19 0.61
N MET A 119 2.59 4.11 1.78
CA MET A 119 2.26 4.99 2.90
C MET A 119 2.61 6.47 2.62
N GLY A 120 3.50 6.75 1.67
CA GLY A 120 3.86 8.12 1.27
C GLY A 120 2.83 8.81 0.38
N TYR A 121 1.85 8.09 -0.16
CA TYR A 121 0.79 8.74 -0.96
C TYR A 121 -0.16 9.55 -0.09
N THR A 122 -0.66 10.66 -0.63
CA THR A 122 -1.51 11.61 0.09
C THR A 122 -2.91 11.67 -0.53
N PRO A 123 -3.91 12.24 0.18
CA PRO A 123 -5.22 12.52 -0.40
C PRO A 123 -5.16 13.45 -1.64
N LYS A 124 -4.12 14.30 -1.77
CA LYS A 124 -3.89 15.10 -2.98
C LYS A 124 -3.56 14.20 -4.17
N HIS A 125 -2.61 13.27 -4.01
CA HIS A 125 -2.25 12.30 -5.06
C HIS A 125 -3.46 11.44 -5.44
N LYS A 126 -4.23 10.95 -4.46
CA LYS A 126 -5.46 10.17 -4.71
C LYS A 126 -6.47 10.93 -5.57
N ARG A 127 -6.69 12.23 -5.31
CA ARG A 127 -7.60 13.05 -6.11
C ARG A 127 -7.16 13.16 -7.57
N GLN A 128 -5.86 13.34 -7.82
CA GLN A 128 -5.31 13.37 -9.17
C GLN A 128 -5.51 12.04 -9.91
N VAL A 129 -5.19 10.92 -9.24
CA VAL A 129 -5.37 9.58 -9.81
C VAL A 129 -6.84 9.28 -10.10
N ALA A 130 -7.74 9.56 -9.15
CA ALA A 130 -9.17 9.30 -9.31
C ALA A 130 -9.77 10.12 -10.47
N ALA A 131 -9.40 11.40 -10.57
CA ALA A 131 -9.86 12.27 -11.65
C ALA A 131 -9.36 11.81 -13.02
N ALA A 132 -8.07 11.49 -13.15
CA ALA A 132 -7.47 11.10 -14.42
C ALA A 132 -7.88 9.69 -14.89
N ALA A 133 -8.04 8.74 -13.97
CA ALA A 133 -8.50 7.40 -14.30
C ALA A 133 -10.02 7.30 -14.46
N ALA A 134 -10.80 8.21 -13.86
CA ALA A 134 -12.25 8.07 -13.71
C ALA A 134 -12.65 6.73 -13.09
N ARG A 135 -11.89 6.29 -12.06
CA ARG A 135 -12.09 5.01 -11.34
C ARG A 135 -12.02 5.21 -9.82
N PRO A 136 -12.65 4.32 -9.04
CA PRO A 136 -12.43 4.26 -7.60
C PRO A 136 -10.96 4.03 -7.26
N VAL A 137 -10.48 4.72 -6.23
CA VAL A 137 -9.08 4.65 -5.77
C VAL A 137 -9.02 4.37 -4.27
N ILE A 138 -8.30 3.31 -3.89
CA ILE A 138 -7.96 2.98 -2.52
C ILE A 138 -6.57 3.55 -2.21
N LEU A 139 -6.45 4.28 -1.10
CA LEU A 139 -5.19 4.87 -0.65
C LEU A 139 -4.77 4.21 0.66
N ALA A 140 -3.58 3.61 0.67
CA ALA A 140 -3.02 2.87 1.80
C ALA A 140 -3.16 3.65 3.13
N GLY A 141 -2.63 4.88 3.17
CA GLY A 141 -2.64 5.70 4.38
C GLY A 141 -4.05 5.96 4.93
N THR A 142 -5.05 6.23 4.08
CA THR A 142 -6.42 6.49 4.53
C THR A 142 -7.15 5.23 5.02
N VAL A 143 -6.87 4.07 4.42
CA VAL A 143 -7.43 2.80 4.87
C VAL A 143 -6.89 2.43 6.24
N VAL A 144 -5.56 2.48 6.39
CA VAL A 144 -4.89 2.23 7.67
C VAL A 144 -5.40 3.17 8.74
N ALA A 145 -5.50 4.48 8.45
CA ALA A 145 -6.01 5.45 9.40
C ALA A 145 -7.47 5.18 9.81
N ALA A 146 -8.33 4.70 8.90
CA ALA A 146 -9.71 4.35 9.23
C ALA A 146 -9.79 3.18 10.21
N VAL A 147 -8.96 2.15 10.01
CA VAL A 147 -8.90 0.98 10.92
C VAL A 147 -8.30 1.35 12.26
N VAL A 148 -7.22 2.14 12.27
CA VAL A 148 -6.63 2.64 13.52
C VAL A 148 -7.63 3.48 14.30
N ARG A 149 -8.42 4.33 13.62
CA ARG A 149 -9.47 5.12 14.27
C ARG A 149 -10.53 4.23 14.93
N GLU A 150 -10.94 3.15 14.28
CA GLU A 150 -11.90 2.18 14.85
C GLU A 150 -11.34 1.50 16.10
N LEU A 151 -10.04 1.17 16.12
CA LEU A 151 -9.41 0.53 17.28
C LEU A 151 -9.25 1.47 18.49
N LEU A 152 -9.30 2.78 18.27
CA LEU A 152 -9.04 3.80 19.28
C LEU A 152 -10.30 4.62 19.66
N SER A 153 -11.46 4.29 19.09
CA SER A 153 -12.72 4.99 19.35
C SER A 153 -13.37 4.58 20.66
#